data_AF-A0A834H462-F1
#
_entry.id   AF-A0A834H462-F1
#
_cell.length_a   1.000
_cell.length_b   1.000
_cell.length_c   1.000
_cell.angle_alpha   90.00
_cell.angle_beta   90.00
_cell.angle_gamma   90.00
#
_symmetry.space_group_name_H-M   'P 1'
#
loop_
_entity.id
_entity.type
_entity.pdbx_description
1 polymer ?
#
loop_
_entity_poly.entity_id
_entity_poly.type
_entity_poly.pdbx_seq_one_letter_code
_entity_poly.pdbx_strand_id
1 'polypeptide(L)'
;MKLVPSNILQRLDKLQKLCVEGCPKIESVVFKDKNEEVADDRTLMPQLWYLRISDMENLKSFYSSSTASNAQSLFNHQVAFPLLENFELEGCASLRYSFHPYMGDLVNLREIIIKHCPEMRAVISTENDKEEEVEDRQQRETKTTMFPNLSKLELHHLQELKLFCHYTRPLEFPLLRQMAICYCPSMDSFSLGHVRALDLSLKGISHKIGKIDSDDTTVTAQKNQEDEEPKNGGKKIFGRISIEEA
;
A
#
# COMPACT_ATOMS: atom_id res chain seq x y z
N MET A 1 -0.70 -7.64 21.71
CA MET A 1 0.69 -8.00 22.11
C MET A 1 1.71 -7.36 21.17
N LYS A 2 3.01 -7.32 21.51
CA LYS A 2 4.07 -6.73 20.65
C LYS A 2 5.18 -7.77 20.41
N LEU A 3 5.76 -7.83 19.20
CA LEU A 3 6.68 -8.91 18.81
C LEU A 3 8.15 -8.62 19.17
N VAL A 4 8.78 -7.64 18.52
CA VAL A 4 10.22 -7.37 18.64
C VAL A 4 10.48 -5.95 19.18
N PRO A 5 11.26 -5.78 20.25
CA PRO A 5 11.79 -4.48 20.66
C PRO A 5 12.67 -3.83 19.58
N SER A 6 12.60 -2.50 19.42
CA SER A 6 13.39 -1.72 18.45
C SER A 6 14.89 -1.93 18.58
N ASN A 7 15.42 -1.96 19.80
CA ASN A 7 16.85 -2.16 20.07
C ASN A 7 17.37 -3.54 19.60
N ILE A 8 16.54 -4.59 19.63
CA ILE A 8 16.89 -5.90 19.09
C ILE A 8 16.97 -5.80 17.58
N LEU A 9 15.98 -5.16 16.94
CA LEU A 9 15.92 -5.00 15.50
C LEU A 9 17.10 -4.18 14.95
N GLN A 10 17.53 -3.14 15.66
CA GLN A 10 18.71 -2.33 15.31
C GLN A 10 20.02 -3.13 15.32
N ARG A 11 20.10 -4.22 16.12
CA ARG A 11 21.25 -5.13 16.13
C ARG A 11 21.22 -6.15 15.00
N LEU A 12 20.10 -6.25 14.28
CA LEU A 12 19.94 -7.10 13.11
C LEU A 12 20.25 -6.30 11.83
N ASP A 13 21.42 -5.65 11.82
CA ASP A 13 21.90 -4.80 10.72
C ASP A 13 22.04 -5.54 9.38
N LYS A 14 22.20 -6.87 9.43
CA LYS A 14 22.27 -7.78 8.27
C LYS A 14 20.92 -8.39 7.88
N LEU A 15 19.81 -8.03 8.53
CA LEU A 15 18.51 -8.62 8.22
C LEU A 15 18.01 -8.15 6.86
N GLN A 16 17.92 -9.11 5.94
CA GLN A 16 17.55 -8.86 4.55
C GLN A 16 16.10 -9.22 4.22
N LYS A 17 15.58 -10.23 4.90
CA LYS A 17 14.21 -10.73 4.73
C LYS A 17 13.53 -10.82 6.09
N LEU A 18 12.32 -10.30 6.18
CA LEU A 18 11.48 -10.43 7.36
C LEU A 18 10.12 -10.99 6.95
N CYS A 19 9.79 -12.16 7.48
CA CYS A 19 8.47 -12.77 7.36
C CYS A 19 7.84 -12.87 8.74
N VAL A 20 6.65 -12.30 8.91
CA VAL A 20 5.87 -12.42 10.15
C VAL A 20 4.52 -13.03 9.80
N GLU A 21 4.28 -14.25 10.26
CA GLU A 21 3.16 -15.08 9.81
C GLU A 21 2.41 -15.70 10.99
N GLY A 22 1.07 -15.78 10.88
CA GLY A 22 0.23 -16.59 11.76
C GLY A 22 0.26 -16.16 13.24
N CYS A 23 0.41 -14.87 13.51
CA CYS A 23 0.49 -14.33 14.87
C CYS A 23 -0.75 -13.50 15.24
N PRO A 24 -1.90 -14.14 15.57
CA PRO A 24 -3.19 -13.46 15.67
C PRO A 24 -3.28 -12.44 16.81
N LYS A 25 -2.47 -12.58 17.87
CA LYS A 25 -2.50 -11.68 19.05
C LYS A 25 -1.58 -10.47 18.94
N ILE A 26 -0.78 -10.38 17.88
CA ILE A 26 0.22 -9.33 17.73
C ILE A 26 -0.43 -8.09 17.11
N GLU A 27 -0.30 -6.96 17.80
CA GLU A 27 -0.83 -5.67 17.39
C GLU A 27 0.27 -4.78 16.80
N SER A 28 1.53 -4.99 17.21
CA SER A 28 2.69 -4.33 16.64
C SER A 28 3.88 -5.27 16.43
N VAL A 29 4.49 -5.22 15.24
CA VAL A 29 5.68 -6.03 14.91
C VAL A 29 6.90 -5.52 15.67
N VAL A 30 7.12 -4.22 15.67
CA VAL A 30 8.24 -3.54 16.30
C VAL A 30 7.70 -2.57 17.35
N PHE A 31 8.39 -2.45 18.47
CA PHE A 31 8.02 -1.48 19.49
C PHE A 31 9.20 -0.87 20.22
N LYS A 32 9.08 0.41 20.56
CA LYS A 32 10.05 1.08 21.43
C LYS A 32 9.70 0.84 22.90
N ASP A 33 10.67 0.41 23.70
CA ASP A 33 10.49 0.28 25.14
C ASP A 33 10.54 1.66 25.82
N LYS A 34 9.82 1.83 26.93
CA LYS A 34 9.70 3.11 27.66
C LYS A 34 11.02 3.59 28.26
N ASN A 35 11.99 2.69 28.39
CA ASN A 35 13.30 2.95 28.99
C ASN A 35 14.36 3.38 27.95
N GLU A 36 14.01 3.47 26.65
CA GLU A 36 14.92 3.93 25.60
C GLU A 36 14.88 5.45 25.46
N GLU A 37 16.04 6.10 25.56
CA GLU A 37 16.18 7.57 25.47
C GLU A 37 15.48 8.15 24.23
N VAL A 38 14.94 9.36 24.41
CA VAL A 38 14.17 10.10 23.41
C VAL A 38 15.13 10.73 22.40
N ALA A 39 15.78 9.91 21.59
CA ALA A 39 16.13 10.36 20.25
C ALA A 39 14.89 10.16 19.37
N ASP A 40 14.47 11.24 18.70
CA ASP A 40 13.49 11.27 17.62
C ASP A 40 14.06 10.58 16.37
N ASP A 41 14.57 9.37 16.58
CA ASP A 41 15.34 8.66 15.58
C ASP A 41 14.44 7.65 14.87
N ARG A 42 14.42 7.77 13.55
CA ARG A 42 13.73 6.80 12.69
C ARG A 42 14.41 5.46 12.89
N THR A 43 13.61 4.41 13.09
CA THR A 43 14.12 3.04 13.08
C THR A 43 14.46 2.67 11.64
N LEU A 44 15.76 2.56 11.38
CA LEU A 44 16.33 2.21 10.08
C LEU A 44 16.49 0.69 9.98
N MET A 45 16.01 0.13 8.87
CA MET A 45 16.25 -1.28 8.50
C MET A 45 17.06 -1.32 7.19
N PRO A 46 18.38 -1.05 7.27
CA PRO A 46 19.17 -0.63 6.12
C PRO A 46 19.37 -1.71 5.06
N GLN A 47 19.22 -3.00 5.42
CA GLN A 47 19.44 -4.13 4.52
C GLN A 47 18.16 -4.87 4.12
N LEU A 48 17.00 -4.48 4.67
CA LEU A 48 15.75 -5.21 4.46
C LEU A 48 15.23 -4.95 3.04
N TRP A 49 15.25 -5.98 2.19
CA TRP A 49 14.77 -5.91 0.81
C TRP A 49 13.44 -6.64 0.60
N TYR A 50 13.11 -7.61 1.46
CA TYR A 50 11.87 -8.37 1.41
C TYR A 50 11.12 -8.30 2.74
N LEU A 51 9.86 -7.88 2.70
CA LEU A 51 8.98 -7.87 3.85
C LEU A 51 7.66 -8.56 3.52
N ARG A 52 7.35 -9.64 4.25
CA ARG A 52 6.05 -10.32 4.20
C ARG A 52 5.40 -10.30 5.57
N ILE A 53 4.13 -9.94 5.60
CA ILE A 53 3.29 -10.02 6.78
C ILE A 53 2.01 -10.77 6.38
N SER A 54 1.76 -11.91 7.00
CA SER A 54 0.61 -12.76 6.66
C SER A 54 -0.15 -13.27 7.87
N ASP A 55 -1.47 -13.40 7.73
CA ASP A 55 -2.36 -14.03 8.70
C ASP A 55 -2.29 -13.41 10.10
N MET A 56 -2.39 -12.08 10.14
CA MET A 56 -2.30 -11.28 11.36
C MET A 56 -3.66 -10.67 11.72
N GLU A 57 -4.43 -11.36 12.55
CA GLU A 57 -5.80 -10.94 12.89
C GLU A 57 -5.88 -9.55 13.55
N ASN A 58 -5.02 -9.27 14.53
CA ASN A 58 -5.08 -8.03 15.34
C ASN A 58 -3.98 -7.01 15.01
N LEU A 59 -3.25 -7.17 13.90
CA LEU A 59 -2.15 -6.26 13.56
C LEU A 59 -2.68 -4.87 13.23
N LYS A 60 -2.10 -3.86 13.89
CA LYS A 60 -2.46 -2.44 13.72
C LYS A 60 -1.30 -1.63 13.17
N SER A 61 -0.07 -1.94 13.60
CA SER A 61 1.12 -1.18 13.21
C SER A 61 2.33 -2.08 13.01
N PHE A 62 3.25 -1.68 12.15
CA PHE A 62 4.57 -2.28 12.09
C PHE A 62 5.43 -1.73 13.23
N TYR A 63 5.33 -0.44 13.54
CA TYR A 63 6.12 0.20 14.60
C TYR A 63 5.26 1.01 15.56
N SER A 64 5.39 0.75 16.86
CA SER A 64 4.65 1.44 17.93
C SER A 64 5.61 2.06 18.95
N SER A 65 5.65 3.40 19.03
CA SER A 65 6.33 4.15 20.09
C SER A 65 5.35 4.59 21.18
N SER A 66 5.86 4.89 22.39
CA SER A 66 5.06 5.30 23.55
C SER A 66 4.44 6.70 23.42
N THR A 67 4.94 7.52 22.50
CA THR A 67 4.31 8.77 22.09
C THR A 67 3.23 8.43 21.07
N ALA A 68 2.00 8.32 21.54
CA ALA A 68 0.82 8.00 20.75
C ALA A 68 0.72 8.92 19.52
N SER A 69 1.24 8.48 18.39
CA SER A 69 0.77 8.99 17.10
C SER A 69 -0.47 8.18 16.76
N ASN A 70 -1.61 8.85 16.69
CA ASN A 70 -2.90 8.28 16.30
C ASN A 70 -2.93 7.84 14.81
N ALA A 71 -1.77 7.73 14.17
CA ALA A 71 -1.63 7.35 12.77
C ALA A 71 -1.70 5.83 12.66
N GLN A 72 -2.87 5.31 12.25
CA GLN A 72 -3.14 3.87 12.17
C GLN A 72 -2.73 3.23 10.83
N SER A 73 -1.75 3.79 10.13
CA SER A 73 -1.13 3.07 9.01
C SER A 73 -0.15 2.04 9.53
N LEU A 74 -0.04 0.89 8.83
CA LEU A 74 0.94 -0.15 9.17
C LEU A 74 2.34 0.47 9.31
N PHE A 75 2.79 1.22 8.30
CA PHE A 75 4.04 1.96 8.36
C PHE A 75 3.77 3.44 8.63
N ASN A 76 4.41 3.99 9.66
CA ASN A 76 4.39 5.42 9.99
C ASN A 76 5.73 6.09 9.62
N HIS A 77 5.87 7.38 9.90
CA HIS A 77 7.07 8.16 9.57
C HIS A 77 8.30 7.84 10.45
N GLN A 78 8.16 6.95 11.43
CA GLN A 78 9.22 6.56 12.36
C GLN A 78 10.01 5.34 11.89
N VAL A 79 9.68 4.76 10.74
CA VAL A 79 10.41 3.64 10.15
C VAL A 79 10.86 3.99 8.73
N ALA A 80 12.01 3.46 8.33
CA ALA A 80 12.52 3.63 6.98
C ALA A 80 13.16 2.33 6.47
N PHE A 81 12.83 1.99 5.23
CA PHE A 81 13.29 0.79 4.53
C PHE A 81 14.01 1.18 3.23
N PRO A 82 15.26 1.68 3.31
CA PRO A 82 15.93 2.28 2.16
C PRO A 82 16.17 1.29 1.01
N LEU A 83 16.23 -0.02 1.27
CA LEU A 83 16.48 -1.06 0.26
C LEU A 83 15.27 -1.98 0.01
N LEU A 84 14.08 -1.64 0.51
CA LEU A 84 12.90 -2.51 0.35
C LEU A 84 12.51 -2.59 -1.13
N GLU A 85 12.51 -3.81 -1.68
CA GLU A 85 12.15 -4.10 -3.07
C GLU A 85 10.79 -4.79 -3.18
N ASN A 86 10.46 -5.67 -2.24
CA ASN A 86 9.22 -6.44 -2.26
C ASN A 86 8.47 -6.30 -0.93
N PHE A 87 7.20 -5.92 -1.04
CA PHE A 87 6.28 -5.87 0.10
C PHE A 87 5.05 -6.74 -0.20
N GLU A 88 4.83 -7.72 0.67
CA GLU A 88 3.67 -8.62 0.62
C GLU A 88 2.87 -8.53 1.93
N LEU A 89 1.56 -8.33 1.79
CA LEU A 89 0.62 -8.28 2.89
C LEU A 89 -0.58 -9.18 2.58
N GLU A 90 -0.84 -10.16 3.45
CA GLU A 90 -1.90 -11.14 3.23
C GLU A 90 -2.68 -11.44 4.51
N GLY A 91 -4.01 -11.60 4.43
CA GLY A 91 -4.79 -12.10 5.57
C GLY A 91 -4.77 -11.22 6.83
N CYS A 92 -4.48 -9.92 6.71
CA CYS A 92 -4.40 -9.00 7.84
C CYS A 92 -5.76 -8.34 8.10
N ALA A 93 -6.58 -9.00 8.92
CA ALA A 93 -8.02 -8.70 9.04
C ALA A 93 -8.35 -7.30 9.59
N SER A 94 -7.61 -6.83 10.61
CA SER A 94 -7.87 -5.53 11.25
C SER A 94 -7.21 -4.33 10.56
N LEU A 95 -6.39 -4.56 9.53
CA LEU A 95 -5.55 -3.51 8.97
C LEU A 95 -6.31 -2.66 7.95
N ARG A 96 -6.42 -1.36 8.23
CA ARG A 96 -7.16 -0.41 7.39
C ARG A 96 -6.30 0.30 6.36
N TYR A 97 -5.04 0.58 6.70
CA TYR A 97 -4.10 1.34 5.86
C TYR A 97 -2.70 0.75 5.92
N SER A 98 -1.96 0.77 4.81
CA SER A 98 -0.59 0.23 4.75
C SER A 98 0.45 1.32 4.97
N PHE A 99 0.41 2.40 4.21
CA PHE A 99 1.48 3.38 4.19
C PHE A 99 1.00 4.76 4.66
N HIS A 100 1.80 5.41 5.51
CA HIS A 100 1.61 6.82 5.81
C HIS A 100 2.05 7.66 4.61
N PRO A 101 1.33 8.73 4.23
CA PRO A 101 1.69 9.63 3.12
C PRO A 101 3.06 10.33 3.24
N TYR A 102 3.69 10.27 4.41
CA TYR A 102 4.93 11.00 4.72
C TYR A 102 6.05 10.07 5.25
N MET A 103 5.95 8.75 5.05
CA MET A 103 6.97 7.80 5.52
C MET A 103 8.31 7.85 4.75
N GLY A 104 8.47 8.80 3.84
CA GLY A 104 9.61 8.89 2.93
C GLY A 104 9.41 8.06 1.66
N ASP A 105 10.20 8.38 0.64
CA ASP A 105 10.11 7.73 -0.67
C ASP A 105 10.68 6.33 -0.60
N LEU A 106 9.91 5.36 -1.08
CA LEU A 106 10.32 3.95 -1.17
C LEU A 106 10.96 3.71 -2.53
N VAL A 107 12.11 4.35 -2.74
CA VAL A 107 12.76 4.44 -4.06
C VAL A 107 13.19 3.11 -4.64
N ASN A 108 13.39 2.07 -3.83
CA ASN A 108 13.77 0.74 -4.31
C ASN A 108 12.58 -0.21 -4.44
N LEU A 109 11.37 0.20 -4.03
CA LEU A 109 10.23 -0.70 -4.00
C LEU A 109 9.74 -0.98 -5.42
N ARG A 110 9.80 -2.26 -5.80
CA ARG A 110 9.44 -2.79 -7.12
C ARG A 110 8.09 -3.47 -7.12
N GLU A 111 7.76 -4.15 -6.02
CA GLU A 111 6.56 -4.97 -5.93
C GLU A 111 5.76 -4.68 -4.66
N ILE A 112 4.47 -4.40 -4.85
CA ILE A 112 3.47 -4.35 -3.79
C ILE A 112 2.41 -5.39 -4.11
N ILE A 113 2.20 -6.32 -3.18
CA ILE A 113 1.15 -7.33 -3.28
C ILE A 113 0.34 -7.31 -1.99
N ILE A 114 -0.96 -7.01 -2.10
CA ILE A 114 -1.88 -6.98 -0.96
C ILE A 114 -3.07 -7.88 -1.25
N LYS A 115 -3.30 -8.86 -0.38
CA LYS A 115 -4.33 -9.89 -0.56
C LYS A 115 -5.15 -10.09 0.70
N HIS A 116 -6.44 -10.39 0.55
CA HIS A 116 -7.27 -10.90 1.64
C HIS A 116 -7.26 -10.04 2.94
N CYS A 117 -7.19 -8.71 2.81
CA CYS A 117 -7.26 -7.78 3.93
C CYS A 117 -8.65 -7.11 3.96
N PRO A 118 -9.66 -7.71 4.63
CA PRO A 118 -11.07 -7.31 4.50
C PRO A 118 -11.38 -5.89 4.99
N GLU A 119 -10.73 -5.37 6.04
CA GLU A 119 -10.95 -4.00 6.54
C GLU A 119 -10.11 -2.93 5.82
N MET A 120 -9.27 -3.31 4.84
CA MET A 120 -8.41 -2.33 4.17
C MET A 120 -9.25 -1.34 3.38
N ARG A 121 -9.18 -0.05 3.74
CA ARG A 121 -9.94 1.04 3.11
C ARG A 121 -9.14 1.79 2.07
N ALA A 122 -7.85 1.95 2.32
CA ALA A 122 -6.91 2.53 1.37
C ALA A 122 -5.50 1.97 1.58
N VAL A 123 -4.68 1.96 0.54
CA VAL A 123 -3.27 1.54 0.67
C VAL A 123 -2.44 2.66 1.31
N ILE A 124 -2.68 3.92 0.94
CA ILE A 124 -2.03 5.12 1.48
C ILE A 124 -3.08 6.04 2.12
N SER A 125 -3.12 6.12 3.47
CA SER A 125 -4.06 6.94 4.26
C SER A 125 -3.71 6.92 5.76
N THR A 126 -4.38 7.74 6.59
CA THR A 126 -4.34 7.69 8.06
C THR A 126 -5.74 7.92 8.67
N GLU A 127 -6.01 7.52 9.92
CA GLU A 127 -7.32 7.74 10.56
C GLU A 127 -7.62 9.20 10.94
N ASN A 128 -6.63 10.10 10.93
CA ASN A 128 -6.80 11.48 11.41
C ASN A 128 -7.44 12.43 10.40
N ASP A 129 -7.96 11.92 9.27
CA ASP A 129 -8.50 12.73 8.18
C ASP A 129 -9.97 13.17 8.44
N LYS A 130 -10.27 13.69 9.63
CA LYS A 130 -11.37 14.67 9.75
C LYS A 130 -10.80 16.00 9.29
N GLU A 131 -11.01 16.33 8.02
CA GLU A 131 -11.05 17.72 7.51
C GLU A 131 -10.07 18.69 8.19
N GLU A 132 -8.76 18.48 8.05
CA GLU A 132 -7.82 19.58 8.23
C GLU A 132 -6.98 19.70 6.96
N GLU A 133 -7.43 20.63 6.12
CA GLU A 133 -6.57 21.49 5.32
C GLU A 133 -5.52 22.12 6.26
N VAL A 134 -4.46 21.38 6.61
CA VAL A 134 -3.23 22.00 7.06
C VAL A 134 -2.37 22.21 5.83
N GLU A 135 -2.74 23.25 5.08
CA GLU A 135 -1.74 24.13 4.52
C GLU A 135 -0.72 24.43 5.62
N ASP A 136 0.56 24.34 5.27
CA ASP A 136 1.69 24.75 6.11
C ASP A 136 2.26 23.74 7.13
N ARG A 137 2.93 22.73 6.58
CA ARG A 137 4.38 22.61 6.86
C ARG A 137 5.14 22.60 5.54
N GLN A 138 5.48 23.81 5.12
CA GLN A 138 6.55 24.18 4.18
C GLN A 138 7.28 23.03 3.50
N GLN A 139 7.15 23.04 2.17
CA GLN A 139 8.19 22.65 1.23
C GLN A 139 8.71 21.22 1.39
N ARG A 140 8.04 20.32 0.68
CA ARG A 140 8.75 19.74 -0.46
C ARG A 140 7.83 19.77 -1.67
N GLU A 141 8.08 20.75 -2.54
CA GLU A 141 7.95 20.58 -3.99
C GLU A 141 8.90 19.46 -4.49
N THR A 142 8.99 18.32 -3.80
CA THR A 142 9.67 17.15 -4.35
C THR A 142 8.66 16.43 -5.22
N LYS A 143 8.69 16.89 -6.46
CA LYS A 143 8.57 16.23 -7.76
C LYS A 143 8.74 14.68 -7.84
N THR A 144 8.59 13.93 -6.76
CA THR A 144 8.85 12.50 -6.72
C THR A 144 7.64 11.76 -6.16
N THR A 145 7.15 10.81 -6.93
CA THR A 145 6.18 9.80 -6.50
C THR A 145 6.74 8.98 -5.33
N MET A 146 5.86 8.49 -4.45
CA MET A 146 6.24 7.64 -3.30
C MET A 146 6.87 6.31 -3.73
N PHE A 147 6.55 5.82 -4.93
CA PHE A 147 7.02 4.55 -5.47
C PHE A 147 7.59 4.71 -6.90
N PRO A 148 8.72 5.40 -7.07
CA PRO A 148 9.24 5.74 -8.40
C PRO A 148 9.67 4.53 -9.22
N ASN A 149 10.04 3.43 -8.57
CA ASN A 149 10.53 2.22 -9.23
C ASN A 149 9.55 1.04 -9.15
N LEU A 150 8.27 1.30 -8.82
CA LEU A 150 7.26 0.26 -8.73
C LEU A 150 7.00 -0.32 -10.12
N SER A 151 7.31 -1.60 -10.30
CA SER A 151 7.06 -2.34 -11.54
C SER A 151 5.84 -3.24 -11.47
N LYS A 152 5.41 -3.60 -10.25
CA LYS A 152 4.28 -4.51 -10.02
C LYS A 152 3.41 -4.06 -8.84
N LEU A 153 2.12 -3.93 -9.10
CA LEU A 153 1.10 -3.64 -8.08
C LEU A 153 -0.06 -4.63 -8.21
N GLU A 154 -0.25 -5.45 -7.18
CA GLU A 154 -1.36 -6.41 -7.11
C GLU A 154 -2.22 -6.19 -5.86
N LEU A 155 -3.52 -6.00 -6.06
CA LEU A 155 -4.53 -5.86 -5.01
C LEU A 155 -5.61 -6.92 -5.23
N HIS A 156 -5.77 -7.86 -4.30
CA HIS A 156 -6.74 -8.96 -4.45
C HIS A 156 -7.63 -9.11 -3.23
N HIS A 157 -8.93 -9.32 -3.48
CA HIS A 157 -9.91 -9.66 -2.45
C HIS A 157 -9.99 -8.64 -1.29
N LEU A 158 -9.91 -7.34 -1.60
CA LEU A 158 -9.99 -6.25 -0.61
C LEU A 158 -11.40 -5.67 -0.59
N GLN A 159 -12.25 -6.18 0.32
CA GLN A 159 -13.70 -5.92 0.28
C GLN A 159 -14.05 -4.45 0.57
N GLU A 160 -13.35 -3.82 1.50
CA GLU A 160 -13.59 -2.43 1.92
C GLU A 160 -12.68 -1.41 1.20
N LEU A 161 -11.84 -1.84 0.25
CA LEU A 161 -10.91 -0.94 -0.42
C LEU A 161 -11.71 0.03 -1.27
N LYS A 162 -11.65 1.33 -0.94
CA LYS A 162 -12.32 2.40 -1.68
C LYS A 162 -11.41 3.01 -2.74
N LEU A 163 -10.14 3.17 -2.40
CA LEU A 163 -9.11 3.79 -3.24
C LEU A 163 -7.70 3.35 -2.86
N PHE A 164 -6.75 3.48 -3.77
CA PHE A 164 -5.34 3.20 -3.48
C PHE A 164 -4.74 4.31 -2.59
N CYS A 165 -4.94 5.58 -2.93
CA CYS A 165 -4.38 6.71 -2.19
C CYS A 165 -5.43 7.77 -1.85
N HIS A 166 -5.60 8.05 -0.55
CA HIS A 166 -6.57 9.03 -0.03
C HIS A 166 -6.09 10.49 -0.09
N TYR A 167 -4.90 10.76 -0.63
CA TYR A 167 -4.37 12.12 -0.73
C TYR A 167 -4.34 12.62 -2.17
N THR A 168 -4.34 13.94 -2.31
CA THR A 168 -4.36 14.63 -3.62
C THR A 168 -2.97 14.76 -4.26
N ARG A 169 -1.91 14.26 -3.61
CA ARG A 169 -0.55 14.26 -4.16
C ARG A 169 -0.54 13.49 -5.49
N PRO A 170 0.08 14.03 -6.55
CA PRO A 170 0.26 13.30 -7.80
C PRO A 170 0.98 11.98 -7.56
N LEU A 171 0.43 10.90 -8.11
CA LEU A 171 1.09 9.60 -8.16
C LEU A 171 1.63 9.38 -9.56
N GLU A 172 2.94 9.15 -9.65
CA GLU A 172 3.60 8.78 -10.89
C GLU A 172 4.10 7.34 -10.79
N PHE A 173 3.90 6.54 -11.83
CA PHE A 173 4.36 5.14 -11.88
C PHE A 173 5.13 4.90 -13.18
N PRO A 174 6.34 5.46 -13.33
CA PRO A 174 7.05 5.48 -14.61
C PRO A 174 7.59 4.11 -15.06
N LEU A 175 7.66 3.12 -14.16
CA LEU A 175 8.19 1.79 -14.45
C LEU A 175 7.15 0.67 -14.28
N LEU A 176 5.87 1.01 -14.10
CA LEU A 176 4.83 0.04 -13.74
C LEU A 176 4.39 -0.79 -14.93
N ARG A 177 4.84 -2.05 -14.96
CA ARG A 177 4.57 -3.01 -16.04
C ARG A 177 3.37 -3.91 -15.76
N GLN A 178 3.10 -4.16 -14.49
CA GLN A 178 2.03 -5.07 -14.06
C GLN A 178 1.16 -4.40 -13.01
N MET A 179 -0.13 -4.25 -13.30
CA MET A 179 -1.13 -3.82 -12.33
C MET A 179 -2.31 -4.78 -12.35
N ALA A 180 -2.64 -5.39 -11.23
CA ALA A 180 -3.84 -6.21 -11.09
C ALA A 180 -4.67 -5.77 -9.88
N ILE A 181 -5.95 -5.48 -10.12
CA ILE A 181 -6.94 -5.22 -9.07
C ILE A 181 -8.09 -6.20 -9.30
N CYS A 182 -8.19 -7.20 -8.42
CA CYS A 182 -9.16 -8.29 -8.56
C CYS A 182 -10.01 -8.39 -7.29
N TYR A 183 -11.33 -8.51 -7.45
CA TYR A 183 -12.24 -8.76 -6.33
C TYR A 183 -12.20 -7.68 -5.23
N CYS A 184 -12.12 -6.41 -5.63
CA CYS A 184 -12.18 -5.23 -4.75
C CYS A 184 -13.47 -4.42 -5.02
N PRO A 185 -14.65 -4.89 -4.57
CA PRO A 185 -15.95 -4.38 -5.01
C PRO A 185 -16.29 -2.96 -4.54
N SER A 186 -15.66 -2.48 -3.46
CA SER A 186 -15.88 -1.13 -2.93
C SER A 186 -15.05 -0.05 -3.60
N MET A 187 -14.14 -0.44 -4.51
CA MET A 187 -13.20 0.51 -5.11
C MET A 187 -13.91 1.34 -6.18
N ASP A 188 -13.96 2.65 -5.99
CA ASP A 188 -14.61 3.59 -6.91
C ASP A 188 -13.61 4.44 -7.70
N SER A 189 -12.40 4.62 -7.17
CA SER A 189 -11.37 5.49 -7.70
C SER A 189 -9.99 4.95 -7.34
N PHE A 190 -8.96 5.27 -8.13
CA PHE A 190 -7.59 4.89 -7.78
C PHE A 190 -6.99 5.85 -6.74
N SER A 191 -7.15 7.17 -6.93
CA SER A 191 -6.70 8.17 -5.97
C SER A 191 -7.61 9.40 -5.98
N LEU A 192 -7.55 10.21 -4.91
CA LEU A 192 -8.15 11.55 -4.91
C LEU A 192 -7.33 12.56 -5.75
N GLY A 193 -6.04 12.32 -5.92
CA GLY A 193 -5.13 13.13 -6.75
C GLY A 193 -5.03 12.67 -8.21
N HIS A 194 -4.24 13.40 -9.00
CA HIS A 194 -3.93 13.02 -10.38
C HIS A 194 -2.99 11.80 -10.43
N VAL A 195 -3.28 10.85 -11.32
CA VAL A 195 -2.43 9.69 -11.59
C VAL A 195 -1.78 9.87 -12.94
N ARG A 196 -0.46 9.73 -13.00
CA ARG A 196 0.29 9.59 -14.25
C ARG A 196 0.95 8.23 -14.29
N ALA A 197 0.61 7.45 -15.28
CA ALA A 197 1.39 6.27 -15.64
C ALA A 197 1.81 6.47 -17.09
N LEU A 198 3.13 6.59 -17.30
CA LEU A 198 3.68 6.47 -18.63
C LEU A 198 3.60 4.97 -18.92
N ASP A 199 2.81 4.56 -19.91
CA ASP A 199 2.80 3.21 -20.52
C ASP A 199 1.72 2.19 -20.07
N LEU A 200 0.72 2.56 -19.26
CA LEU A 200 -0.43 1.67 -19.05
C LEU A 200 -1.37 1.67 -20.26
N SER A 201 -1.32 0.63 -21.09
CA SER A 201 -2.43 0.27 -21.98
C SER A 201 -3.62 -0.12 -21.11
N LEU A 202 -4.47 0.83 -20.75
CA LEU A 202 -5.67 0.64 -19.92
C LEU A 202 -6.77 -0.10 -20.70
N LYS A 203 -6.50 -1.33 -21.14
CA LYS A 203 -7.54 -2.22 -21.66
C LYS A 203 -8.24 -2.87 -20.46
N GLY A 204 -9.48 -2.46 -20.20
CA GLY A 204 -10.34 -3.13 -19.20
C GLY A 204 -10.94 -2.23 -18.12
N ILE A 205 -10.65 -0.92 -18.14
CA ILE A 205 -11.38 0.03 -17.31
C ILE A 205 -12.72 0.35 -17.99
N SER A 206 -13.79 -0.36 -17.62
CA SER A 206 -15.13 0.00 -18.05
C SER A 206 -16.12 0.03 -16.88
N HIS A 207 -15.84 0.81 -15.86
CA HIS A 207 -16.90 1.40 -15.04
C HIS A 207 -16.41 2.73 -14.48
N LYS A 208 -16.71 3.83 -15.21
CA LYS A 208 -16.55 5.23 -14.81
C LYS A 208 -15.33 5.51 -13.90
N ILE A 209 -14.12 5.23 -14.36
CA ILE A 209 -12.93 5.73 -13.68
C ILE A 209 -12.74 7.18 -14.11
N GLY A 210 -12.37 8.03 -13.16
CA GLY A 210 -12.15 9.47 -13.34
C GLY A 210 -11.29 9.79 -14.57
N LYS A 211 -11.40 11.03 -15.06
CA LYS A 211 -10.68 11.51 -16.25
C LYS A 211 -9.21 11.11 -16.19
N ILE A 212 -8.83 10.20 -17.06
CA ILE A 212 -7.45 9.92 -17.41
C ILE A 212 -7.19 10.86 -18.59
N ASP A 213 -6.39 11.90 -18.38
CA ASP A 213 -5.88 12.71 -19.50
C ASP A 213 -4.85 11.84 -20.23
N SER A 214 -5.35 11.03 -21.17
CA SER A 214 -4.56 10.28 -22.13
C SER A 214 -4.38 11.14 -23.38
N ASP A 215 -3.41 12.04 -23.36
CA ASP A 215 -2.87 12.53 -24.63
C ASP A 215 -1.90 11.46 -25.15
N ASP A 216 -2.21 10.95 -26.34
CA ASP A 216 -1.52 9.93 -27.14
C ASP A 216 -1.57 8.47 -26.66
N THR A 217 -2.67 7.77 -26.98
CA THR A 217 -2.55 6.51 -27.76
C THR A 217 -3.89 6.15 -28.41
N THR A 218 -3.93 6.14 -29.74
CA THR A 218 -4.94 5.38 -30.48
C THR A 218 -4.61 3.90 -30.36
N VAL A 219 -5.61 3.02 -30.18
CA VAL A 219 -5.69 1.69 -30.83
C VAL A 219 -6.96 0.94 -30.40
N THR A 220 -7.50 0.25 -31.39
CA THR A 220 -8.74 -0.51 -31.51
C THR A 220 -8.95 -1.64 -30.50
N ALA A 221 -10.21 -1.84 -30.08
CA ALA A 221 -10.64 -2.94 -29.22
C ALA A 221 -10.88 -4.22 -30.04
N GLN A 222 -10.27 -5.34 -29.64
CA GLN A 222 -10.72 -6.68 -29.99
C GLN A 222 -11.23 -7.38 -28.72
N LYS A 223 -12.41 -7.98 -28.83
CA LYS A 223 -13.16 -8.61 -27.75
C LYS A 223 -12.81 -10.09 -27.73
N ASN A 224 -12.17 -10.60 -26.67
CA ASN A 224 -11.95 -12.04 -26.51
C ASN A 224 -12.63 -12.59 -25.24
N GLN A 225 -13.60 -13.46 -25.57
CA GLN A 225 -14.33 -14.55 -24.91
C GLN A 225 -14.31 -14.85 -23.40
N GLU A 226 -15.50 -15.33 -23.02
CA GLU A 226 -16.07 -15.67 -21.71
C GLU A 226 -15.61 -17.05 -21.20
N ASP A 227 -15.55 -17.20 -19.87
CA ASP A 227 -15.71 -18.48 -19.19
C ASP A 227 -17.02 -18.42 -18.34
N GLU A 228 -17.99 -19.27 -18.68
CA GLU A 228 -19.30 -19.40 -18.03
C GLU A 228 -19.27 -20.30 -16.75
N GLU A 229 -19.72 -19.73 -15.63
CA GLU A 229 -20.80 -20.14 -14.70
C GLU A 229 -20.84 -21.54 -13.99
N PRO A 230 -21.46 -21.63 -12.77
CA PRO A 230 -22.93 -21.70 -12.71
C PRO A 230 -23.64 -20.85 -11.63
N LYS A 231 -24.79 -20.35 -12.09
CA LYS A 231 -26.02 -19.84 -11.46
C LYS A 231 -26.26 -20.20 -9.98
N ASN A 232 -26.35 -19.19 -9.11
CA ASN A 232 -27.62 -18.79 -8.47
C ASN A 232 -27.43 -17.52 -7.58
N GLY A 233 -28.37 -16.57 -7.69
CA GLY A 233 -28.57 -15.51 -6.69
C GLY A 233 -27.68 -14.27 -6.85
N GLY A 234 -28.06 -13.39 -7.78
CA GLY A 234 -27.75 -11.95 -7.84
C GLY A 234 -26.50 -11.45 -7.09
N LYS A 235 -25.31 -11.78 -7.58
CA LYS A 235 -24.07 -11.07 -7.20
C LYS A 235 -23.66 -10.16 -8.33
N LYS A 236 -23.52 -8.87 -8.05
CA LYS A 236 -22.82 -7.93 -8.93
C LYS A 236 -21.43 -8.50 -9.18
N ILE A 237 -21.15 -8.88 -10.42
CA ILE A 237 -19.85 -9.39 -10.85
C ILE A 237 -18.94 -8.16 -10.94
N PHE A 238 -18.04 -7.98 -9.97
CA PHE A 238 -17.04 -6.91 -10.05
C PHE A 238 -15.83 -7.47 -10.80
N GLY A 239 -15.54 -6.86 -11.96
CA GLY A 239 -14.57 -7.34 -12.94
C GLY A 239 -13.13 -7.38 -12.42
N ARG A 240 -12.30 -8.15 -13.13
CA ARG A 240 -10.85 -8.19 -12.99
C ARG A 240 -10.25 -7.06 -13.83
N ILE A 241 -9.47 -6.18 -13.21
CA ILE A 241 -8.62 -5.23 -13.94
C ILE A 241 -7.21 -5.80 -13.90
N SER A 242 -6.64 -6.11 -15.07
CA SER A 242 -5.24 -6.54 -15.19
C SER A 242 -4.63 -5.78 -16.36
N ILE A 243 -3.49 -5.14 -16.10
CA ILE A 243 -2.68 -4.43 -17.09
C ILE A 243 -1.31 -5.09 -17.05
N GLU A 244 -0.90 -5.60 -18.20
CA GLU A 244 0.44 -6.18 -18.43
C GLU A 244 1.01 -5.50 -19.67
N GLU A 245 2.18 -4.89 -19.55
CA GLU A 245 2.98 -4.48 -20.71
C GLU A 245 3.56 -5.70 -21.43
N ALA A 246 3.63 -5.63 -22.75
CA ALA A 246 4.17 -6.67 -23.63
C ALA A 246 5.70 -6.63 -23.70
#